data_AF-A0A8H2K5L3-F1
#
_entry.id   AF-A0A8H2K5L3-F1
#
_cell.length_a   1.000
_cell.length_b   1.000
_cell.length_c   1.000
_cell.angle_alpha   90.00
_cell.angle_beta   90.00
_cell.angle_gamma   90.00
#
_symmetry.space_group_name_H-M   'P 1'
#
loop_
_entity.id
_entity.type
_entity.pdbx_description
1 polymer ?
#
loop_
_entity_poly.entity_id
_entity_poly.type
_entity_poly.pdbx_seq_one_letter_code
_entity_poly.pdbx_strand_id
1 'polypeptide(L)'
;MTISYLIFGRKNGLNLRASGVLPGWRKFFHGIGLGVVVVISAYGLVFVLDYFFKTDFRWWVIAVKAFTPDKIGIALMLRPLFGIYFLANSVAINAFNRFSIRGKEWINTALLAFFNALGPLVLVVAQYTTFFVTGDTIDGVPGIFSIWLFPVVVILAATAVLTRKIYRETNNPYIAGFINAAIVTLIAATNTLTAA
;
A
#
# COMPACT_ATOMS: atom_id res chain seq x y z
N MET A 1 -1.90 -1.08 17.60
CA MET A 1 -1.47 -2.49 17.55
C MET A 1 -1.17 -3.07 18.93
N THR A 2 -0.39 -2.38 19.76
CA THR A 2 -0.14 -2.72 21.18
C THR A 2 -1.42 -2.91 21.99
N ILE A 3 -2.39 -1.99 21.86
CA ILE A 3 -3.69 -2.09 22.54
C ILE A 3 -4.47 -3.33 22.08
N SER A 4 -4.54 -3.59 20.77
CA SER A 4 -5.20 -4.79 20.21
C SER A 4 -4.54 -6.08 20.70
N TYR A 5 -3.21 -6.12 20.79
CA TYR A 5 -2.47 -7.23 21.37
C TYR A 5 -2.78 -7.44 22.86
N LEU A 6 -2.76 -6.37 23.67
CA LEU A 6 -2.98 -6.48 25.11
C LEU A 6 -4.42 -6.89 25.46
N ILE A 7 -5.41 -6.41 24.70
CA ILE A 7 -6.83 -6.65 25.00
C ILE A 7 -7.32 -7.97 24.41
N PHE A 8 -6.99 -8.27 23.14
CA PHE A 8 -7.51 -9.44 22.43
C PHE A 8 -6.42 -10.47 22.13
N GLY A 9 -5.24 -10.02 21.68
CA GLY A 9 -4.19 -10.93 21.23
C GLY A 9 -3.64 -11.85 22.34
N ARG A 10 -3.33 -11.29 23.51
CA ARG A 10 -2.77 -12.03 24.64
C ARG A 10 -3.77 -13.04 25.22
N LYS A 11 -5.07 -12.69 25.22
CA LYS A 11 -6.15 -13.58 25.69
C LYS A 11 -6.42 -14.72 24.70
N ASN A 12 -6.22 -14.49 23.40
CA ASN A 12 -6.43 -15.47 22.33
C ASN A 12 -5.15 -16.24 21.93
N GLY A 13 -4.08 -16.18 22.74
CA GLY A 13 -2.85 -16.94 22.50
C GLY A 13 -2.00 -16.49 21.30
N LEU A 14 -2.17 -15.26 20.79
CA LEU A 14 -1.35 -14.73 19.70
C LEU A 14 0.11 -14.60 20.14
N ASN A 15 0.98 -15.45 19.56
CA ASN A 15 2.41 -15.37 19.80
C ASN A 15 3.09 -14.48 18.75
N LEU A 16 3.61 -13.33 19.17
CA LEU A 16 4.25 -12.31 18.31
C LEU A 16 5.47 -12.84 17.56
N ARG A 17 6.15 -13.85 18.10
CA ARG A 17 7.30 -14.49 17.44
C ARG A 17 6.83 -15.49 16.38
N ALA A 18 5.74 -16.22 16.64
CA ALA A 18 5.16 -17.15 15.68
C ALA A 18 4.49 -16.44 14.49
N SER A 19 3.93 -15.24 14.71
CA SER A 19 3.36 -14.38 13.66
C SER A 19 4.40 -13.53 12.92
N GLY A 20 5.70 -13.71 13.22
CA GLY A 20 6.77 -13.03 12.48
C GLY A 20 6.89 -11.53 12.76
N VAL A 21 6.14 -10.99 13.74
CA VAL A 21 6.24 -9.58 14.17
C VAL A 21 7.58 -9.31 14.86
N LEU A 22 8.19 -10.34 15.44
CA LEU A 22 9.53 -10.26 16.02
C LEU A 22 10.49 -11.18 15.26
N PRO A 23 10.87 -10.86 14.01
CA PRO A 23 11.67 -11.73 13.15
C PRO A 23 13.17 -11.73 13.52
N GLY A 24 13.59 -10.83 14.42
CA GLY A 24 14.98 -10.58 14.76
C GLY A 24 15.66 -9.60 13.80
N TRP A 25 16.74 -8.93 14.27
CA TRP A 25 17.42 -7.87 13.52
C TRP A 25 17.91 -8.30 12.15
N ARG A 26 18.52 -9.50 12.04
CA ARG A 26 19.05 -10.00 10.76
C ARG A 26 17.96 -10.14 9.69
N LYS A 27 16.83 -10.79 10.03
CA LYS A 27 15.71 -10.97 9.09
C LYS A 27 15.00 -9.67 8.77
N PHE A 28 14.98 -8.73 9.71
CA PHE A 28 14.46 -7.38 9.48
C PHE A 28 15.29 -6.62 8.43
N PHE A 29 16.62 -6.56 8.59
CA PHE A 29 17.51 -5.91 7.63
C PHE A 29 17.55 -6.62 6.26
N HIS A 30 17.53 -7.95 6.23
CA HIS A 30 17.35 -8.68 4.96
C HIS A 30 16.02 -8.32 4.27
N GLY A 31 14.96 -8.05 5.04
CA GLY A 31 13.69 -7.61 4.48
C GLY A 31 13.75 -6.22 3.84
N ILE A 32 14.51 -5.30 4.44
CA ILE A 32 14.81 -3.99 3.83
C ILE A 32 15.60 -4.18 2.54
N GLY A 33 16.69 -4.95 2.57
CA GLY A 33 17.53 -5.22 1.41
C GLY A 33 16.75 -5.85 0.25
N LEU A 34 15.94 -6.87 0.55
CA LEU A 34 15.05 -7.50 -0.42
C LEU A 34 14.05 -6.51 -1.00
N GLY A 35 13.44 -5.67 -0.15
CA GLY A 35 12.51 -4.64 -0.61
C GLY A 35 13.15 -3.65 -1.58
N VAL A 36 14.37 -3.20 -1.30
CA VAL A 36 15.14 -2.32 -2.19
C VAL A 36 15.43 -3.00 -3.52
N VAL A 37 15.89 -4.25 -3.52
CA VAL A 37 16.17 -5.01 -4.76
C VAL A 37 14.92 -5.18 -5.62
N VAL A 38 13.78 -5.49 -5.00
CA VAL A 38 12.49 -5.62 -5.72
C VAL A 38 12.08 -4.30 -6.36
N VAL A 39 12.15 -3.19 -5.62
CA VAL A 39 11.76 -1.87 -6.11
C VAL A 39 12.67 -1.41 -7.26
N ILE A 40 13.99 -1.57 -7.10
CA ILE A 40 14.97 -1.20 -8.13
C ILE A 40 14.77 -2.06 -9.37
N SER A 41 14.57 -3.37 -9.22
CA SER A 41 14.33 -4.27 -10.36
C SER A 41 13.04 -3.90 -11.10
N ALA A 42 11.96 -3.63 -10.38
CA ALA A 42 10.66 -3.28 -10.96
C ALA A 42 10.71 -1.95 -11.72
N TYR A 43 11.28 -0.89 -11.12
CA TYR A 43 11.45 0.38 -11.81
C TYR A 43 12.52 0.31 -12.90
N GLY A 44 13.56 -0.50 -12.74
CA GLY A 44 14.56 -0.74 -13.77
C GLY A 44 13.92 -1.24 -15.07
N LEU A 45 12.97 -2.17 -14.96
CA LEU A 45 12.17 -2.62 -16.11
C LEU A 45 11.35 -1.47 -16.73
N VAL A 46 10.70 -0.65 -15.90
CA VAL A 46 9.95 0.52 -16.38
C VAL A 46 10.85 1.49 -17.15
N PHE A 47 12.04 1.82 -16.62
CA PHE A 47 13.00 2.69 -17.28
C PHE A 47 13.55 2.10 -18.58
N VAL A 48 13.85 0.80 -18.61
CA VAL A 48 14.29 0.10 -19.84
C VAL A 48 13.19 0.16 -20.91
N LEU A 49 11.94 -0.13 -20.54
CA LEU A 49 10.83 -0.16 -21.48
C LEU A 49 10.45 1.25 -21.98
N ASP A 50 10.54 2.26 -21.13
CA ASP A 50 10.40 3.67 -21.52
C ASP A 50 11.54 4.13 -22.46
N TYR A 51 12.78 3.74 -22.15
CA TYR A 51 13.95 4.15 -22.95
C TYR A 51 13.92 3.56 -24.36
N PHE A 52 13.77 2.24 -24.49
CA PHE A 52 13.85 1.52 -25.77
C PHE A 52 12.54 1.54 -26.56
N PHE A 53 11.40 1.42 -25.87
CA PHE A 53 10.10 1.23 -26.53
C PHE A 53 9.13 2.39 -26.34
N LYS A 54 9.51 3.44 -25.59
CA LYS A 54 8.63 4.58 -25.25
C LYS A 54 7.28 4.14 -24.67
N THR A 55 7.30 3.02 -23.93
CA THR A 55 6.10 2.44 -23.34
C THR A 55 5.66 3.23 -22.12
N ASP A 56 4.39 3.65 -22.10
CA ASP A 56 3.79 4.38 -20.99
C ASP A 56 2.91 3.44 -20.13
N PHE A 57 3.31 3.18 -18.88
CA PHE A 57 2.54 2.36 -17.93
C PHE A 57 1.50 3.19 -17.16
N ARG A 58 0.76 4.01 -17.88
CA ARG A 58 -0.40 4.73 -17.37
C ARG A 58 -1.65 3.94 -17.66
N TRP A 59 -2.35 3.56 -16.60
CA TRP A 59 -3.70 3.05 -16.68
C TRP A 59 -4.64 4.01 -15.97
N TRP A 60 -5.31 4.85 -16.77
CA TRP A 60 -6.17 5.93 -16.30
C TRP A 60 -5.40 6.89 -15.37
N VAL A 61 -5.80 7.00 -14.10
CA VAL A 61 -5.15 7.85 -13.07
C VAL A 61 -4.01 7.16 -12.32
N ILE A 62 -3.78 5.87 -12.58
CA ILE A 62 -2.66 5.10 -11.99
C ILE A 62 -1.52 5.10 -12.99
N ALA A 63 -0.35 5.58 -12.58
CA ALA A 63 0.75 5.81 -13.48
C ALA A 63 2.07 5.37 -12.85
N VAL A 64 2.69 4.34 -13.43
CA VAL A 64 4.03 3.86 -13.03
C VAL A 64 5.03 4.21 -14.12
N LYS A 65 5.42 5.47 -14.18
CA LYS A 65 6.23 6.01 -15.28
C LYS A 65 7.70 6.13 -14.90
N ALA A 66 8.56 6.16 -15.92
CA ALA A 66 9.90 6.69 -15.76
C ALA A 66 9.84 8.15 -15.28
N PHE A 67 10.80 8.54 -14.45
CA PHE A 67 10.81 9.84 -13.80
C PHE A 67 12.20 10.43 -13.73
N THR A 68 12.24 11.74 -13.60
CA THR A 68 13.47 12.52 -13.45
C THR A 68 13.98 12.47 -12.00
N PRO A 69 15.30 12.63 -11.77
CA PRO A 69 15.91 12.45 -10.45
C PRO A 69 15.34 13.35 -9.34
N ASP A 70 14.75 14.51 -9.66
CA ASP A 70 14.07 15.40 -8.72
C ASP A 70 12.97 14.69 -7.92
N LYS A 71 12.28 13.71 -8.54
CA LYS A 71 11.23 12.92 -7.89
C LYS A 71 11.75 12.01 -6.79
N ILE A 72 13.04 11.65 -6.83
CA ILE A 72 13.68 10.86 -5.77
C ILE A 72 13.76 11.67 -4.48
N GLY A 73 14.07 12.97 -4.56
CA GLY A 73 14.10 13.87 -3.40
C GLY A 73 12.73 14.00 -2.74
N ILE A 74 11.68 14.19 -3.55
CA ILE A 74 10.30 14.26 -3.06
C ILE A 74 9.87 12.93 -2.43
N ALA A 75 10.21 11.81 -3.08
CA ALA A 75 9.93 10.48 -2.54
C ALA A 75 10.65 10.25 -1.20
N LEU A 76 11.88 10.72 -1.03
CA LEU A 76 12.61 10.64 0.24
C LEU A 76 11.91 11.44 1.36
N MET A 77 11.38 12.62 1.05
CA MET A 77 10.65 13.45 2.01
C MET A 77 9.32 12.80 2.44
N LEU A 78 8.60 12.14 1.51
CA LEU A 78 7.33 11.47 1.80
C LEU A 78 7.51 10.08 2.46
N ARG A 79 8.68 9.46 2.29
CA ARG A 79 8.97 8.10 2.75
C ARG A 79 8.62 7.82 4.23
N PRO A 80 8.90 8.71 5.21
CA PRO A 80 8.57 8.41 6.61
C PRO A 80 7.07 8.21 6.81
N LEU A 81 6.23 9.04 6.17
CA LEU A 81 4.78 8.99 6.28
C LEU A 81 4.22 7.67 5.72
N PHE A 82 4.60 7.36 4.48
CA PHE A 82 4.19 6.13 3.79
C PHE A 82 4.78 4.89 4.47
N GLY A 83 6.01 4.97 4.97
CA GLY A 83 6.69 3.91 5.69
C GLY A 83 5.94 3.50 6.96
N ILE A 84 5.59 4.47 7.81
CA ILE A 84 4.82 4.22 9.03
C ILE A 84 3.48 3.53 8.68
N TYR A 85 2.76 4.08 7.71
CA TYR A 85 1.47 3.54 7.29
C TYR A 85 1.61 2.11 6.75
N PHE A 86 2.42 1.87 5.71
CA PHE A 86 2.48 0.56 5.04
C PHE A 86 3.14 -0.53 5.89
N LEU A 87 4.07 -0.19 6.79
CA LEU A 87 4.60 -1.15 7.76
C LEU A 87 3.54 -1.54 8.79
N ALA A 88 2.85 -0.56 9.38
CA ALA A 88 1.77 -0.84 10.34
C ALA A 88 0.63 -1.61 9.68
N ASN A 89 0.26 -1.23 8.46
CA ASN A 89 -0.78 -1.89 7.67
C ASN A 89 -0.43 -3.34 7.35
N SER A 90 0.80 -3.59 6.92
CA SER A 90 1.29 -4.94 6.64
C SER A 90 1.27 -5.83 7.88
N VAL A 91 1.68 -5.30 9.04
CA VAL A 91 1.60 -6.03 10.32
C VAL A 91 0.15 -6.25 10.74
N ALA A 92 -0.74 -5.27 10.59
CA ALA A 92 -2.16 -5.39 10.93
C ALA A 92 -2.86 -6.48 10.13
N ILE A 93 -2.68 -6.45 8.82
CA ILE A 93 -3.19 -7.47 7.92
C ILE A 93 -2.63 -8.81 8.37
N ASN A 94 -1.30 -8.99 8.42
CA ASN A 94 -0.60 -10.29 8.59
C ASN A 94 -0.61 -10.91 9.99
N ALA A 95 -0.36 -10.12 11.03
CA ALA A 95 -0.23 -10.66 12.37
C ALA A 95 -1.56 -10.72 13.14
N PHE A 96 -2.50 -9.81 12.86
CA PHE A 96 -3.71 -9.67 13.68
C PHE A 96 -4.97 -10.19 13.00
N ASN A 97 -5.06 -10.13 11.66
CA ASN A 97 -6.25 -10.54 10.92
C ASN A 97 -6.05 -11.86 10.16
N ARG A 98 -5.20 -12.76 10.66
CA ARG A 98 -4.95 -14.07 10.05
C ARG A 98 -5.95 -15.10 10.56
N PHE A 99 -7.06 -15.25 9.85
CA PHE A 99 -8.04 -16.30 10.09
C PHE A 99 -8.60 -16.85 8.78
N SER A 100 -9.09 -18.09 8.80
CA SER A 100 -9.76 -18.71 7.68
C SER A 100 -11.27 -18.55 7.85
N ILE A 101 -11.96 -18.01 6.85
CA ILE A 101 -13.42 -17.88 6.84
C ILE A 101 -13.97 -19.05 6.03
N ARG A 102 -14.75 -19.92 6.67
CA ARG A 102 -15.34 -21.12 6.03
C ARG A 102 -14.30 -22.01 5.31
N GLY A 103 -13.11 -22.14 5.88
CA GLY A 103 -12.01 -22.92 5.28
C GLY A 103 -11.33 -22.26 4.08
N LYS A 104 -11.77 -21.07 3.64
CA LYS A 104 -11.28 -20.37 2.45
C LYS A 104 -10.54 -19.08 2.81
N GLU A 105 -9.21 -19.13 2.79
CA GLU A 105 -8.36 -18.00 3.18
C GLU A 105 -8.38 -16.83 2.18
N TRP A 106 -8.73 -17.08 0.91
CA TRP A 106 -8.86 -16.03 -0.10
C TRP A 106 -10.03 -15.08 0.23
N ILE A 107 -11.09 -15.57 0.89
CA ILE A 107 -12.23 -14.74 1.31
C ILE A 107 -11.77 -13.72 2.34
N ASN A 108 -10.95 -14.14 3.32
CA ASN A 108 -10.35 -13.21 4.27
C ASN A 108 -9.47 -12.18 3.55
N THR A 109 -8.66 -12.62 2.57
CA THR A 109 -7.81 -11.70 1.79
C THR A 109 -8.64 -10.66 1.02
N ALA A 110 -9.75 -11.08 0.41
CA ALA A 110 -10.66 -10.19 -0.30
C ALA A 110 -11.34 -9.17 0.64
N LEU A 111 -11.82 -9.63 1.81
CA LEU A 111 -12.40 -8.75 2.82
C LEU A 111 -11.35 -7.76 3.36
N LEU A 112 -10.14 -8.21 3.64
CA LEU A 112 -9.06 -7.32 4.08
C LEU A 112 -8.72 -6.29 3.01
N ALA A 113 -8.66 -6.68 1.74
CA ALA A 113 -8.45 -5.73 0.64
C ALA A 113 -9.59 -4.70 0.55
N PHE A 114 -10.84 -5.14 0.66
CA PHE A 114 -12.01 -4.27 0.65
C PHE A 114 -11.99 -3.29 1.82
N PHE A 115 -11.83 -3.76 3.06
CA PHE A 115 -11.78 -2.91 4.25
C PHE A 115 -10.55 -2.00 4.27
N ASN A 116 -9.43 -2.43 3.68
CA ASN A 116 -8.25 -1.58 3.53
C ASN A 116 -8.48 -0.39 2.59
N ALA A 117 -9.31 -0.58 1.56
CA ALA A 117 -9.68 0.45 0.61
C ALA A 117 -11.01 1.15 0.92
N LEU A 118 -11.72 0.76 1.99
CA LEU A 118 -13.09 1.21 2.27
C LEU A 118 -13.16 2.72 2.54
N GLY A 119 -12.21 3.26 3.31
CA GLY A 119 -12.16 4.69 3.61
C GLY A 119 -12.18 5.58 2.36
N PRO A 120 -11.19 5.45 1.46
CA PRO A 120 -11.20 6.23 0.21
C PRO A 120 -12.37 5.85 -0.70
N LEU A 121 -12.83 4.60 -0.70
CA LEU A 121 -13.99 4.19 -1.51
C LEU A 121 -15.28 4.91 -1.08
N VAL A 122 -15.54 5.02 0.23
CA VAL A 122 -16.71 5.74 0.76
C VAL A 122 -16.67 7.20 0.37
N LEU A 123 -15.50 7.85 0.44
CA LEU A 123 -15.35 9.25 0.06
C LEU A 123 -15.58 9.47 -1.44
N VAL A 124 -15.09 8.57 -2.29
CA VAL A 124 -15.36 8.61 -3.74
C VAL A 124 -16.86 8.46 -4.01
N VAL A 125 -17.50 7.44 -3.42
CA VAL A 125 -18.94 7.20 -3.61
C VAL A 125 -19.76 8.40 -3.11
N ALA A 126 -19.43 8.94 -1.94
CA ALA A 126 -20.12 10.11 -1.38
C ALA A 126 -20.00 11.32 -2.32
N GLN A 127 -18.78 11.66 -2.76
CA GLN A 127 -18.59 12.81 -3.65
C GLN A 127 -19.39 12.69 -4.95
N TYR A 128 -19.27 11.55 -5.63
CA TYR A 128 -19.93 11.34 -6.92
C TYR A 128 -21.45 11.23 -6.78
N THR A 129 -21.95 10.71 -5.65
CA THR A 129 -23.38 10.69 -5.36
C THR A 129 -23.91 12.10 -5.11
N THR A 130 -23.23 12.90 -4.30
CA THR A 130 -23.60 14.31 -4.06
C THR A 130 -23.61 15.07 -5.38
N PHE A 131 -22.55 14.97 -6.16
CA PHE A 131 -22.45 15.62 -7.46
C PHE A 131 -23.57 15.20 -8.43
N PHE A 132 -23.93 13.91 -8.46
CA PHE A 132 -25.01 13.41 -9.29
C PHE A 132 -26.39 13.95 -8.87
N VAL A 133 -26.61 14.16 -7.57
CA VAL A 133 -27.90 14.61 -7.02
C VAL A 133 -28.05 16.14 -7.04
N THR A 134 -27.00 16.89 -6.68
CA THR A 134 -27.07 18.35 -6.50
C THR A 134 -26.45 19.14 -7.65
N GLY A 135 -25.58 18.51 -8.45
CA GLY A 135 -24.74 19.21 -9.43
C GLY A 135 -23.46 19.84 -8.84
N ASP A 136 -23.29 19.78 -7.52
CA ASP A 136 -22.17 20.39 -6.79
C ASP A 136 -21.31 19.35 -6.08
N THR A 137 -20.04 19.68 -5.87
CA THR A 137 -19.14 18.88 -5.02
C THR A 137 -19.49 19.04 -3.53
N ILE A 138 -19.10 18.06 -2.71
CA ILE A 138 -19.25 18.19 -1.25
C ILE A 138 -18.49 19.43 -0.77
N ASP A 139 -19.15 20.27 0.01
CA ASP A 139 -18.55 21.49 0.54
C ASP A 139 -17.29 21.19 1.36
N GLY A 140 -16.24 21.98 1.15
CA GLY A 140 -14.91 21.74 1.73
C GLY A 140 -14.12 20.55 1.15
N VAL A 141 -14.65 19.80 0.19
CA VAL A 141 -13.94 18.71 -0.52
C VAL A 141 -13.82 19.04 -2.00
N PRO A 142 -12.69 19.66 -2.43
CA PRO A 142 -12.43 19.94 -3.83
C PRO A 142 -12.58 18.69 -4.69
N GLY A 143 -13.31 18.80 -5.82
CA GLY A 143 -13.56 17.66 -6.71
C GLY A 143 -12.29 16.96 -7.22
N ILE A 144 -11.16 17.68 -7.28
CA ILE A 144 -9.88 17.09 -7.64
C ILE A 144 -9.46 15.99 -6.65
N PHE A 145 -9.73 16.14 -5.35
CA PHE A 145 -9.36 15.14 -4.34
C PHE A 145 -10.03 13.80 -4.60
N SER A 146 -11.28 13.79 -5.05
CA SER A 146 -12.01 12.56 -5.39
C SER A 146 -11.37 11.81 -6.56
N ILE A 147 -10.81 12.52 -7.54
CA ILE A 147 -10.05 11.91 -8.64
C ILE A 147 -8.77 11.24 -8.12
N TRP A 148 -8.06 11.89 -7.19
CA TRP A 148 -6.86 11.34 -6.56
C TRP A 148 -7.14 10.17 -5.61
N LEU A 149 -8.38 9.97 -5.16
CA LEU A 149 -8.74 8.84 -4.32
C LEU A 149 -8.95 7.53 -5.10
N PHE A 150 -9.33 7.58 -6.39
CA PHE A 150 -9.42 6.36 -7.22
C PHE A 150 -8.14 5.52 -7.26
N PRO A 151 -6.95 6.07 -7.56
CA PRO A 151 -5.72 5.28 -7.56
C PRO A 151 -5.41 4.77 -6.14
N VAL A 152 -5.75 5.52 -5.09
CA VAL A 152 -5.59 5.09 -3.70
C VAL A 152 -6.45 3.86 -3.39
N VAL A 153 -7.72 3.83 -3.82
CA VAL A 153 -8.61 2.65 -3.65
C VAL A 153 -7.96 1.41 -4.25
N VAL A 154 -7.48 1.50 -5.50
CA VAL A 154 -6.85 0.38 -6.19
C VAL A 154 -5.54 -0.04 -5.52
N ILE A 155 -4.68 0.93 -5.17
CA ILE A 155 -3.40 0.67 -4.52
C ILE A 155 -3.60 0.01 -3.15
N LEU A 156 -4.54 0.48 -2.33
CA LEU A 156 -4.79 -0.11 -1.01
C LEU A 156 -5.36 -1.53 -1.10
N ALA A 157 -6.24 -1.79 -2.07
CA ALA A 157 -6.71 -3.15 -2.33
C ALA A 157 -5.57 -4.07 -2.81
N ALA A 158 -4.77 -3.61 -3.78
CA ALA A 158 -3.67 -4.38 -4.36
C ALA A 158 -2.56 -4.66 -3.33
N THR A 159 -2.18 -3.67 -2.52
CA THR A 159 -1.15 -3.80 -1.49
C THR A 159 -1.58 -4.74 -0.37
N ALA A 160 -2.88 -4.80 -0.03
CA ALA A 160 -3.44 -5.77 0.92
C ALA A 160 -3.32 -7.22 0.40
N VAL A 161 -3.56 -7.44 -0.90
CA VAL A 161 -3.38 -8.76 -1.53
C VAL A 161 -1.89 -9.12 -1.61
N LEU A 162 -1.06 -8.18 -2.06
CA LEU A 162 0.38 -8.38 -2.25
C LEU A 162 1.07 -8.70 -0.92
N THR A 163 0.73 -7.97 0.14
CA THR A 163 1.29 -8.25 1.47
C THR A 163 0.93 -9.64 1.96
N ARG A 164 -0.28 -10.10 1.63
CA ARG A 164 -0.74 -11.43 2.01
C ARG A 164 0.02 -12.54 1.33
N LYS A 165 0.24 -12.41 0.02
CA LYS A 165 1.01 -13.38 -0.76
C LYS A 165 2.46 -13.47 -0.28
N ILE A 166 3.14 -12.32 -0.11
CA ILE A 166 4.53 -12.29 0.36
C ILE A 166 4.65 -12.86 1.78
N TYR A 167 3.73 -12.51 2.68
CA TYR A 167 3.78 -12.99 4.05
C TYR A 167 3.55 -14.51 4.15
N ARG A 168 2.74 -15.12 3.29
CA ARG A 168 2.55 -16.59 3.28
C ARG A 168 3.84 -17.35 3.00
N GLU A 169 4.64 -16.85 2.06
CA GLU A 169 5.90 -17.49 1.67
C GLU A 169 7.04 -17.18 2.64
N THR A 170 7.02 -16.01 3.29
CA THR A 170 8.16 -15.50 4.06
C THR A 170 7.97 -15.52 5.57
N ASN A 171 6.72 -15.60 6.03
CA ASN A 171 6.31 -15.38 7.41
C ASN A 171 6.92 -14.11 8.04
N ASN A 172 7.16 -13.07 7.22
CA ASN A 172 7.75 -11.81 7.64
C ASN A 172 6.92 -10.64 7.10
N PRO A 173 6.17 -9.92 7.96
CA PRO A 173 5.26 -8.86 7.51
C PRO A 173 6.00 -7.60 7.06
N TYR A 174 7.27 -7.44 7.42
CA TYR A 174 8.03 -6.23 7.12
C TYR A 174 8.47 -6.15 5.65
N ILE A 175 8.73 -7.29 5.00
CA ILE A 175 9.19 -7.34 3.60
C ILE A 175 8.18 -6.63 2.69
N ALA A 176 6.92 -7.06 2.74
CA ALA A 176 5.86 -6.44 1.97
C ALA A 176 5.58 -5.00 2.39
N GLY A 177 5.72 -4.69 3.69
CA GLY A 177 5.58 -3.32 4.18
C GLY A 177 6.61 -2.37 3.57
N PHE A 178 7.87 -2.77 3.48
CA PHE A 178 8.93 -1.99 2.84
C PHE A 178 8.73 -1.84 1.32
N ILE A 179 8.36 -2.93 0.64
CA ILE A 179 8.06 -2.90 -0.80
C ILE A 179 6.90 -1.95 -1.08
N ASN A 180 5.78 -2.12 -0.37
CA ASN A 180 4.58 -1.29 -0.56
C ASN A 180 4.87 0.18 -0.22
N ALA A 181 5.59 0.45 0.87
CA ALA A 181 5.99 1.81 1.23
C ALA A 181 6.78 2.46 0.08
N ALA A 182 7.84 1.80 -0.39
CA ALA A 182 8.71 2.35 -1.43
C ALA A 182 7.98 2.55 -2.78
N ILE A 183 7.25 1.52 -3.25
CA ILE A 183 6.54 1.60 -4.53
C ILE A 183 5.47 2.69 -4.49
N VAL A 184 4.64 2.72 -3.45
CA VAL A 184 3.54 3.67 -3.37
C VAL A 184 4.05 5.09 -3.18
N THR A 185 5.13 5.29 -2.41
CA THR A 185 5.79 6.60 -2.32
C THR A 185 6.31 7.08 -3.67
N LEU A 186 6.93 6.20 -4.46
CA LEU A 186 7.41 6.56 -5.80
C LEU A 186 6.26 6.87 -6.75
N ILE A 187 5.19 6.07 -6.74
CA ILE A 187 3.98 6.35 -7.54
C ILE A 187 3.38 7.70 -7.13
N ALA A 188 3.26 7.98 -5.83
CA ALA A 188 2.73 9.27 -5.35
C ALA A 188 3.61 10.45 -5.80
N ALA A 189 4.91 10.40 -5.52
CA ALA A 189 5.85 11.49 -5.81
C ALA A 189 5.95 11.80 -7.30
N THR A 190 5.95 10.77 -8.15
CA THR A 190 6.09 10.93 -9.61
C THR A 190 4.84 11.46 -10.29
N ASN A 191 3.67 11.24 -9.68
CA ASN A 191 2.40 11.74 -10.18
C ASN A 191 2.07 13.14 -9.67
N THR A 192 2.68 13.58 -8.57
CA THR A 192 2.56 14.97 -8.12
C THR A 192 3.18 15.96 -9.11
N LEU A 193 2.37 16.95 -9.49
CA LEU A 193 2.84 18.17 -10.15
C LEU A 193 3.67 18.95 -9.15
N THR A 194 4.97 19.05 -9.39
CA THR A 194 5.84 19.95 -8.67
C THR A 194 6.13 21.13 -9.57
N ALA A 195 5.98 22.35 -9.05
CA ALA A 195 6.46 23.53 -9.75
C ALA A 195 7.96 23.34 -10.00
N ALA A 196 8.33 23.33 -11.28
CA ALA A 196 9.72 23.41 -11.71
C ALA A 196 10.15 24.88 -11.72
#